data_AF-A0A0M4RQE9-F1
#
_entry.id   AF-A0A0M4RQE9-F1
#
_cell.length_a   1.000
_cell.length_b   1.000
_cell.length_c   1.000
_cell.angle_alpha   90.00
_cell.angle_beta   90.00
_cell.angle_gamma   90.00
#
_symmetry.space_group_name_H-M   'P 1'
#
loop_
_entity.id
_entity.type
_entity.pdbx_description
1 polymer ?
#
loop_
_entity_poly.entity_id
_entity_poly.type
_entity_poly.pdbx_seq_one_letter_code
_entity_poly.pdbx_strand_id
1 'polypeptide(L)'
;MSVKFQLKKDAYIKKGAVGFSYTTYFWGFFVPIFRGDGKGFLMLLIAWILLLSPVYLIKYFFRNFIFNPNSLLTKILTPLLDIKYKYIVICYYLFLGLILIITTLIWLYIGSLYNKNYTMRLLKKGYSPLENDDYALALLKGYGYLEYTEEEKEDKEKMELYKNIVETVKKDEKSKYYIFLVYFIITFTIVVITYYSEISKIGDITYLEAIRAANF
;
A
#
# COMPACT_ATOMS: atom_id res chain seq x y z
N MET A 1 -3.51 13.58 -3.16
CA MET A 1 -2.61 13.86 -4.31
C MET A 1 -1.28 14.36 -3.78
N SER A 2 -0.14 13.92 -4.35
CA SER A 2 1.19 14.33 -3.87
C SER A 2 1.49 15.79 -4.19
N VAL A 3 2.33 16.41 -3.38
CA VAL A 3 2.89 17.75 -3.63
C VAL A 3 3.95 17.62 -4.72
N LYS A 4 3.86 18.44 -5.77
CA LYS A 4 4.70 18.33 -6.97
C LYS A 4 5.34 19.66 -7.30
N PHE A 5 6.53 19.61 -7.87
CA PHE A 5 7.30 20.75 -8.37
C PHE A 5 8.06 20.34 -9.63
N GLN A 6 8.58 21.31 -10.36
CA GLN A 6 9.33 21.05 -11.58
C GLN A 6 10.81 20.87 -11.26
N LEU A 7 11.44 19.93 -11.97
CA LEU A 7 12.88 19.73 -11.98
C LEU A 7 13.37 19.76 -13.42
N LYS A 8 14.47 20.46 -13.67
CA LYS A 8 15.06 20.66 -14.99
C LYS A 8 16.42 19.97 -15.06
N LYS A 9 16.73 19.42 -16.24
CA LYS A 9 18.06 19.00 -16.65
C LYS A 9 18.19 19.31 -18.14
N ASP A 10 19.13 20.18 -18.52
CA ASP A 10 19.30 20.64 -19.90
C ASP A 10 17.94 21.17 -20.46
N ALA A 11 17.47 20.61 -21.57
CA ALA A 11 16.15 20.91 -22.17
C ALA A 11 15.00 20.07 -21.58
N TYR A 12 15.26 19.15 -20.65
CA TYR A 12 14.27 18.21 -20.12
C TYR A 12 13.68 18.70 -18.80
N ILE A 13 12.34 18.70 -18.71
CA ILE A 13 11.60 18.99 -17.47
C ILE A 13 10.88 17.74 -17.00
N LYS A 14 11.04 17.41 -15.72
CA LYS A 14 10.30 16.34 -15.04
C LYS A 14 9.64 16.87 -13.78
N LYS A 15 8.52 16.25 -13.40
CA LYS A 15 7.85 16.56 -12.13
C LYS A 15 8.51 15.76 -11.02
N GLY A 16 9.08 16.46 -10.03
CA GLY A 16 9.44 15.91 -8.72
C GLY A 16 8.22 15.85 -7.80
N ALA A 17 8.33 15.09 -6.71
CA ALA A 17 7.28 15.01 -5.70
C ALA A 17 7.85 14.79 -4.28
N VAL A 18 7.17 15.33 -3.29
CA VAL A 18 7.41 15.08 -1.85
C VAL A 18 6.14 14.57 -1.18
N GLY A 19 6.25 14.16 0.09
CA GLY A 19 5.13 13.64 0.87
C GLY A 19 4.66 12.25 0.46
N PHE A 20 3.53 11.82 1.02
CA PHE A 20 3.00 10.47 0.82
C PHE A 20 2.45 10.31 -0.60
N SER A 21 2.75 9.18 -1.24
CA SER A 21 2.21 8.87 -2.57
C SER A 21 0.88 8.12 -2.47
N TYR A 22 -0.20 8.87 -2.24
CA TYR A 22 -1.56 8.32 -2.29
C TYR A 22 -1.85 7.61 -3.61
N THR A 23 -1.38 8.16 -4.74
CA THR A 23 -1.56 7.53 -6.05
C THR A 23 -0.85 6.17 -6.11
N THR A 24 0.34 6.03 -5.52
CA THR A 24 1.07 4.75 -5.53
C THR A 24 0.39 3.72 -4.63
N TYR A 25 -0.18 4.15 -3.50
CA TYR A 25 -0.97 3.29 -2.64
C TYR A 25 -2.16 2.67 -3.40
N PHE A 26 -2.93 3.48 -4.15
CA PHE A 26 -4.11 2.98 -4.86
C PHE A 26 -3.81 2.26 -6.18
N TRP A 27 -2.80 2.72 -6.91
CA TRP A 27 -2.56 2.28 -8.30
C TRP A 27 -1.25 1.52 -8.50
N GLY A 28 -0.46 1.31 -7.44
CA GLY A 28 0.75 0.49 -7.49
C GLY A 28 1.70 0.85 -8.62
N PHE A 29 2.08 -0.17 -9.41
CA PHE A 29 3.07 -0.06 -10.49
C PHE A 29 2.60 0.77 -11.70
N PHE A 30 1.30 1.09 -11.83
CA PHE A 30 0.83 1.98 -12.90
C PHE A 30 1.37 3.41 -12.73
N VAL A 31 1.59 3.87 -11.50
CA VAL A 31 2.10 5.22 -11.24
C VAL A 31 3.47 5.47 -11.87
N PRO A 32 4.49 4.60 -11.67
CA PRO A 32 5.76 4.72 -12.37
C PRO A 32 5.66 4.74 -13.90
N ILE A 33 4.72 4.03 -14.51
CA ILE A 33 4.52 4.03 -15.98
C ILE A 33 4.21 5.45 -16.44
N PHE A 34 3.21 6.10 -15.84
CA PHE A 34 2.83 7.47 -16.18
C PHE A 34 3.93 8.51 -15.87
N ARG A 35 4.88 8.18 -14.99
CA ARG A 35 6.02 9.05 -14.66
C ARG A 35 7.27 8.76 -15.52
N GLY A 36 7.24 7.74 -16.38
CA GLY A 36 8.42 7.29 -17.11
C GLY A 36 9.55 6.83 -16.16
N ASP A 37 9.19 6.18 -15.06
CA ASP A 37 10.11 5.68 -14.02
C ASP A 37 10.23 4.16 -14.09
N GLY A 38 10.99 3.66 -15.08
CA GLY A 38 11.14 2.22 -15.32
C GLY A 38 11.68 1.44 -14.12
N LYS A 39 12.60 2.02 -13.34
CA LYS A 39 13.10 1.38 -12.10
C LYS A 39 12.00 1.28 -11.05
N GLY A 40 11.21 2.34 -10.85
CA GLY A 40 10.05 2.30 -9.96
C GLY A 40 8.98 1.30 -10.43
N PHE A 41 8.76 1.20 -11.74
CA PHE A 41 7.82 0.24 -12.32
C PHE A 41 8.20 -1.20 -11.93
N LEU A 42 9.45 -1.61 -12.20
CA LEU A 42 9.93 -2.95 -11.86
C LEU A 42 9.84 -3.22 -10.36
N MET A 43 10.27 -2.27 -9.52
CA MET A 43 10.21 -2.41 -8.06
C MET A 43 8.77 -2.65 -7.56
N LEU A 44 7.81 -1.86 -8.03
CA LEU A 44 6.42 -1.97 -7.61
C LEU A 44 5.71 -3.18 -8.21
N LEU A 45 6.08 -3.59 -9.43
CA LEU A 45 5.54 -4.79 -10.06
C LEU A 45 5.97 -6.05 -9.29
N ILE A 46 7.25 -6.14 -8.91
CA ILE A 46 7.77 -7.24 -8.09
C ILE A 46 7.06 -7.27 -6.74
N ALA A 47 6.94 -6.13 -6.06
CA ALA A 47 6.23 -6.05 -4.79
C ALA A 47 4.76 -6.53 -4.91
N TRP A 48 4.08 -6.13 -5.98
CA TRP A 48 2.70 -6.56 -6.25
C TRP A 48 2.56 -8.07 -6.46
N ILE A 49 3.46 -8.68 -7.25
CA ILE A 49 3.50 -10.13 -7.47
C ILE A 49 3.77 -10.87 -6.15
N LEU A 50 4.77 -10.43 -5.37
CA LEU A 50 5.13 -11.06 -4.10
C LEU A 50 4.03 -10.99 -3.05
N LEU A 51 3.22 -9.92 -3.05
CA LEU A 51 2.12 -9.76 -2.09
C LEU A 51 0.87 -10.56 -2.49
N LEU A 52 0.60 -10.71 -3.80
CA LEU A 52 -0.59 -11.43 -4.27
C LEU A 52 -0.38 -12.93 -4.47
N SER A 53 0.85 -13.37 -4.78
CA SER A 53 1.14 -14.77 -5.03
C SER A 53 0.78 -15.70 -3.85
N PRO A 54 0.99 -15.35 -2.56
CA PRO A 54 0.62 -16.23 -1.46
C PRO A 54 -0.90 -16.46 -1.40
N VAL A 55 -1.70 -15.41 -1.59
CA VAL A 55 -3.17 -15.52 -1.60
C VAL A 55 -3.65 -16.39 -2.75
N TYR A 56 -3.05 -16.22 -3.94
CA TYR A 56 -3.36 -17.05 -5.10
C TYR A 56 -2.98 -18.52 -4.88
N LEU A 57 -1.78 -18.78 -4.35
CA LEU A 57 -1.30 -20.14 -4.06
C LEU A 57 -2.15 -20.84 -3.01
N ILE A 58 -2.55 -20.13 -1.94
CA ILE A 58 -3.44 -20.65 -0.91
C ILE A 58 -4.80 -21.03 -1.52
N LYS A 59 -5.41 -20.13 -2.32
CA LYS A 59 -6.68 -20.42 -3.00
C LYS A 59 -6.56 -21.59 -3.97
N TYR A 60 -5.47 -21.64 -4.75
CA TYR A 60 -5.21 -22.73 -5.68
C TYR A 60 -5.03 -24.06 -4.93
N PHE A 61 -4.28 -24.08 -3.84
CA PHE A 61 -4.11 -25.27 -3.00
C PHE A 61 -5.45 -25.76 -2.48
N PHE A 62 -6.23 -24.92 -1.79
CA PHE A 62 -7.53 -25.33 -1.24
C PHE A 62 -8.54 -25.77 -2.30
N ARG A 63 -8.54 -25.17 -3.48
CA ARG A 63 -9.43 -25.56 -4.58
C ARG A 63 -9.09 -26.95 -5.14
N ASN A 64 -7.81 -27.29 -5.23
CA ASN A 64 -7.35 -28.55 -5.83
C ASN A 64 -7.04 -29.63 -4.78
N PHE A 65 -7.20 -29.33 -3.48
CA PHE A 65 -6.94 -30.28 -2.41
C PHE A 65 -8.10 -31.27 -2.30
N ILE A 66 -7.88 -32.52 -2.72
CA ILE A 66 -8.88 -33.59 -2.68
C ILE A 66 -8.71 -34.36 -1.37
N PHE A 67 -9.74 -34.37 -0.52
CA PHE A 67 -9.80 -35.24 0.65
C PHE A 67 -10.08 -36.68 0.20
N ASN A 68 -9.07 -37.55 0.25
CA ASN A 68 -9.27 -39.00 0.10
C ASN A 68 -9.71 -39.59 1.45
N PRO A 69 -10.98 -40.00 1.63
CA PRO A 69 -11.51 -40.48 2.90
C PRO A 69 -10.77 -41.70 3.46
N ASN A 70 -10.09 -42.47 2.62
CA ASN A 70 -9.35 -43.66 3.02
C ASN A 70 -7.87 -43.39 3.34
N SER A 71 -7.38 -42.17 3.10
CA SER A 71 -5.99 -41.81 3.37
C SER A 71 -5.71 -41.69 4.88
N LEU A 72 -4.48 -42.03 5.29
CA LEU A 72 -4.01 -41.85 6.66
C LEU A 72 -4.16 -40.40 7.14
N LEU A 73 -3.84 -39.45 6.25
CA LEU A 73 -3.97 -38.01 6.52
C LEU A 73 -5.42 -37.63 6.85
N THR A 74 -6.39 -38.09 6.05
CA THR A 74 -7.80 -37.80 6.33
C THR A 74 -8.24 -38.42 7.64
N LYS A 75 -7.88 -39.67 7.94
CA LYS A 75 -8.22 -40.30 9.24
C LYS A 75 -7.67 -39.55 10.44
N ILE A 76 -6.47 -38.98 10.33
CA ILE A 76 -5.86 -38.13 11.38
C ILE A 76 -6.62 -36.79 11.51
N LEU A 77 -7.04 -36.21 10.38
CA LEU A 77 -7.74 -34.92 10.36
C LEU A 77 -9.23 -35.00 10.71
N THR A 78 -9.92 -36.11 10.44
CA THR A 78 -11.37 -36.27 10.69
C THR A 78 -11.79 -35.87 12.12
N PRO A 79 -11.14 -36.33 13.20
CA PRO A 79 -11.51 -35.91 14.56
C PRO A 79 -11.20 -34.43 14.84
N LEU A 80 -10.24 -33.82 14.15
CA LEU A 80 -9.96 -32.38 14.21
C LEU A 80 -10.99 -31.55 13.42
N LEU A 81 -11.67 -32.18 12.47
CA LEU A 81 -12.62 -31.58 11.53
C LEU A 81 -14.09 -31.79 11.94
N ASP A 82 -14.36 -32.45 13.07
CA ASP A 82 -15.68 -32.56 13.70
C ASP A 82 -16.06 -31.27 14.46
N ILE A 83 -15.83 -30.13 13.80
CA ILE A 83 -16.16 -28.80 14.28
C ILE A 83 -17.29 -28.24 13.42
N LYS A 84 -18.13 -27.38 14.00
CA LYS A 84 -19.16 -26.66 13.25
C LYS A 84 -18.51 -25.90 12.09
N TYR A 85 -19.07 -26.06 10.89
CA TYR A 85 -18.56 -25.44 9.67
C TYR A 85 -18.41 -23.92 9.80
N LYS A 86 -19.35 -23.30 10.51
CA LYS A 86 -19.34 -21.87 10.84
C LYS A 86 -18.02 -21.41 11.48
N TYR A 87 -17.43 -22.18 12.39
CA TYR A 87 -16.17 -21.80 13.05
C TYR A 87 -14.97 -21.89 12.10
N ILE A 88 -14.94 -22.86 11.18
CA ILE A 88 -13.90 -22.93 10.15
C ILE A 88 -13.95 -21.70 9.25
N VAL A 89 -15.15 -21.30 8.83
CA VAL A 89 -15.33 -20.11 7.99
C VAL A 89 -14.95 -18.83 8.74
N ILE A 90 -15.25 -18.72 10.04
CA ILE A 90 -14.76 -17.62 10.89
C ILE A 90 -13.22 -17.58 10.88
N CYS A 91 -12.55 -18.71 11.15
CA CYS A 91 -11.09 -18.80 11.12
C CYS A 91 -10.51 -18.39 9.76
N TYR A 92 -11.14 -18.83 8.66
CA TYR A 92 -10.73 -18.46 7.30
C TYR A 92 -10.81 -16.94 7.07
N TYR A 93 -11.92 -16.30 7.43
CA TYR A 93 -12.07 -14.85 7.27
C TYR A 93 -11.15 -14.04 8.18
N LEU A 94 -10.89 -14.50 9.42
CA LEU A 94 -9.90 -13.89 10.30
C LEU A 94 -8.50 -13.95 9.70
N PHE A 95 -8.13 -15.10 9.13
CA PHE A 95 -6.84 -15.27 8.45
C PHE A 95 -6.72 -14.37 7.21
N LEU A 96 -7.77 -14.28 6.38
CA LEU A 96 -7.82 -13.35 5.25
C LEU A 96 -7.71 -11.89 5.71
N GLY A 97 -8.38 -11.53 6.80
CA GLY A 97 -8.31 -10.20 7.41
C GLY A 97 -6.89 -9.85 7.84
N LEU A 98 -6.17 -10.79 8.47
CA LEU A 98 -4.78 -10.59 8.85
C LEU A 98 -3.87 -10.34 7.64
N ILE A 99 -4.02 -11.14 6.57
CA ILE A 99 -3.27 -10.93 5.32
C ILE A 99 -3.56 -9.55 4.72
N LEU A 100 -4.83 -9.13 4.73
CA LEU A 100 -5.24 -7.82 4.21
C LEU A 100 -4.58 -6.68 5.01
N ILE A 101 -4.54 -6.79 6.35
CA ILE A 101 -3.88 -5.81 7.22
C ILE A 101 -2.38 -5.74 6.90
N ILE A 102 -1.69 -6.88 6.84
CA ILE A 102 -0.26 -6.93 6.53
C ILE A 102 0.02 -6.30 5.16
N THR A 103 -0.77 -6.67 4.15
CA THR A 103 -0.64 -6.14 2.78
C THR A 103 -0.87 -4.62 2.76
N THR A 104 -1.86 -4.13 3.51
CA THR A 104 -2.16 -2.70 3.65
C THR A 104 -0.99 -1.94 4.28
N LEU A 105 -0.41 -2.46 5.36
CA LEU A 105 0.75 -1.84 6.02
C LEU A 105 1.96 -1.77 5.09
N ILE A 106 2.20 -2.81 4.28
CA ILE A 106 3.27 -2.81 3.28
C ILE A 106 3.02 -1.74 2.21
N TRP A 107 1.78 -1.61 1.70
CA TRP A 107 1.46 -0.56 0.72
C TRP A 107 1.53 0.85 1.31
N LEU A 108 1.19 1.04 2.58
CA LEU A 108 1.41 2.31 3.29
C LEU A 108 2.91 2.64 3.36
N TYR A 109 3.75 1.67 3.70
CA TYR A 109 5.20 1.86 3.70
C TYR A 109 5.75 2.18 2.30
N ILE A 110 5.29 1.46 1.27
CA ILE A 110 5.67 1.74 -0.12
C ILE A 110 5.24 3.16 -0.54
N GLY A 111 4.02 3.56 -0.20
CA GLY A 111 3.46 4.87 -0.51
C GLY A 111 4.27 6.01 0.13
N SER A 112 4.73 5.84 1.37
CA SER A 112 5.55 6.83 2.08
C SER A 112 6.96 6.96 1.50
N LEU A 113 7.50 5.88 0.94
CA LEU A 113 8.86 5.83 0.40
C LEU A 113 8.95 6.23 -1.08
N TYR A 114 7.90 5.97 -1.87
CA TYR A 114 7.97 6.05 -3.32
C TYR A 114 8.33 7.45 -3.85
N ASN A 115 7.65 8.51 -3.41
CA ASN A 115 7.93 9.88 -3.87
C ASN A 115 9.36 10.30 -3.54
N LYS A 116 9.84 9.99 -2.33
CA LYS A 116 11.23 10.23 -1.93
C LYS A 116 12.20 9.53 -2.86
N ASN A 117 12.04 8.23 -3.03
CA ASN A 117 12.94 7.44 -3.87
C ASN A 117 12.91 7.87 -5.33
N TYR A 118 11.74 8.21 -5.87
CA TYR A 118 11.59 8.71 -7.23
C TYR A 118 12.29 10.05 -7.42
N THR A 119 12.02 11.03 -6.56
CA THR A 119 12.64 12.37 -6.63
C THR A 119 14.14 12.31 -6.41
N MET A 120 14.62 11.55 -5.43
CA MET A 120 16.05 11.32 -5.22
C MET A 120 16.74 10.70 -6.44
N ARG A 121 16.07 9.79 -7.17
CA ARG A 121 16.60 9.26 -8.44
C ARG A 121 16.70 10.32 -9.53
N LEU A 122 15.80 11.29 -9.57
CA LEU A 122 15.88 12.43 -10.50
C LEU A 122 17.07 13.33 -10.13
N LEU A 123 17.20 13.70 -8.86
CA LEU A 123 18.32 14.52 -8.37
C LEU A 123 19.66 13.87 -8.70
N LYS A 124 19.81 12.57 -8.42
CA LYS A 124 21.02 11.79 -8.77
C LYS A 124 21.32 11.71 -10.27
N LYS A 125 20.32 11.94 -11.13
CA LYS A 125 20.49 11.98 -12.59
C LYS A 125 20.88 13.37 -13.10
N GLY A 126 21.05 14.35 -12.20
CA GLY A 126 21.41 15.73 -12.52
C GLY A 126 20.21 16.64 -12.77
N TYR A 127 19.01 16.25 -12.34
CA TYR A 127 17.88 17.18 -12.35
C TYR A 127 17.94 18.08 -11.10
N SER A 128 17.71 19.38 -11.27
CA SER A 128 17.65 20.36 -10.18
C SER A 128 16.34 21.14 -10.23
N PRO A 129 15.95 21.84 -9.15
CA PRO A 129 14.94 22.90 -9.24
C PRO A 129 15.23 23.89 -10.37
N LEU A 130 14.18 24.57 -10.84
CA LEU A 130 14.35 25.71 -11.75
C LEU A 130 15.10 26.84 -11.01
N GLU A 131 15.72 27.72 -11.79
CA GLU A 131 16.35 28.91 -11.25
C GLU A 131 15.32 29.77 -10.50
N ASN A 132 15.67 30.19 -9.28
CA ASN A 132 14.80 30.98 -8.39
C ASN A 132 13.49 30.28 -7.97
N ASP A 133 13.40 28.94 -8.05
CA ASP A 133 12.25 28.18 -7.53
C ASP A 133 12.41 27.85 -6.04
N ASP A 134 12.20 28.88 -5.22
CA ASP A 134 12.23 28.78 -3.75
C ASP A 134 11.21 27.78 -3.21
N TYR A 135 10.09 27.58 -3.91
CA TYR A 135 9.09 26.59 -3.54
C TYR A 135 9.64 25.16 -3.65
N ALA A 136 10.23 24.81 -4.78
CA ALA A 136 10.85 23.50 -4.97
C ALA A 136 12.03 23.27 -4.01
N LEU A 137 12.88 24.29 -3.81
CA LEU A 137 14.02 24.22 -2.89
C LEU A 137 13.57 24.02 -1.44
N ALA A 138 12.62 24.83 -0.97
CA ALA A 138 12.03 24.71 0.36
C ALA A 138 11.47 23.31 0.61
N LEU A 139 10.76 22.75 -0.38
CA LEU A 139 10.20 21.40 -0.25
C LEU A 139 11.26 20.30 -0.25
N LEU A 140 12.24 20.38 -1.15
CA LEU A 140 13.32 19.39 -1.18
C LEU A 140 14.12 19.41 0.13
N LYS A 141 14.42 20.57 0.69
CA LYS A 141 15.17 20.71 1.95
C LYS A 141 14.29 20.36 3.15
N GLY A 142 13.06 20.86 3.21
CA GLY A 142 12.10 20.61 4.28
C GLY A 142 11.67 19.15 4.44
N TYR A 143 11.74 18.37 3.36
CA TYR A 143 11.53 16.91 3.39
C TYR A 143 12.83 16.09 3.48
N GLY A 144 14.00 16.75 3.59
CA GLY A 144 15.31 16.12 3.78
C GLY A 144 15.83 15.38 2.54
N TYR A 145 15.56 15.93 1.35
CA TYR A 145 16.06 15.41 0.07
C TYR A 145 17.33 16.14 -0.36
N LEU A 146 17.47 17.40 0.09
CA LEU A 146 18.67 18.24 -0.03
C LEU A 146 18.99 18.85 1.34
N GLU A 147 20.24 19.24 1.54
CA GLU A 147 20.68 19.97 2.73
C GLU A 147 20.56 21.48 2.51
N TYR A 148 20.41 22.23 3.60
CA TYR A 148 20.53 23.69 3.60
C TYR A 148 22.01 24.07 3.54
N THR A 149 22.35 25.00 2.68
CA THR A 149 23.70 25.60 2.61
C THR A 149 23.90 26.55 3.78
N GLU A 150 25.15 26.85 4.14
CA GLU A 150 25.44 27.79 5.24
C GLU A 150 24.92 29.20 4.93
N GLU A 151 25.08 29.67 3.69
CA GLU A 151 24.54 30.96 3.22
C GLU A 151 23.01 31.06 3.42
N GLU A 152 22.26 30.00 3.08
CA GLU A 152 20.81 29.97 3.30
C GLU A 152 20.46 29.96 4.78
N LYS A 153 21.25 29.30 5.64
CA LYS A 153 20.98 29.26 7.10
C LYS A 153 21.20 30.62 7.76
N GLU A 154 22.13 31.42 7.25
CA GLU A 154 22.40 32.77 7.72
C GLU A 154 21.32 33.78 7.27
N ASP A 155 20.67 33.52 6.13
CA ASP A 155 19.54 34.30 5.61
C ASP A 155 18.23 33.98 6.37
N LYS A 156 17.94 34.81 7.37
CA LYS A 156 16.73 34.68 8.21
C LYS A 156 15.43 34.78 7.41
N GLU A 157 15.36 35.70 6.44
CA GLU A 157 14.15 35.92 5.65
C GLU A 157 13.86 34.70 4.77
N LYS A 158 14.91 34.14 4.15
CA LYS A 158 14.80 32.93 3.33
C LYS A 158 14.44 31.70 4.16
N MET A 159 15.02 31.54 5.35
CA MET A 159 14.65 30.43 6.26
C MET A 159 13.20 30.53 6.74
N GLU A 160 12.71 31.74 7.03
CA GLU A 160 11.31 31.97 7.38
C GLU A 160 10.38 31.65 6.21
N LEU A 161 10.72 32.09 5.00
CA LEU A 161 10.01 31.73 3.77
C LEU A 161 9.93 30.21 3.59
N TYR A 162 11.07 29.51 3.69
CA TYR A 162 11.12 28.06 3.51
C TYR A 162 10.30 27.32 4.57
N LYS A 163 10.38 27.77 5.82
CA LYS A 163 9.55 27.25 6.91
C LYS A 163 8.06 27.43 6.62
N ASN A 164 7.63 28.63 6.22
CA ASN A 164 6.22 28.94 5.94
C ASN A 164 5.67 28.08 4.78
N ILE A 165 6.47 27.87 3.73
CA ILE A 165 6.11 26.99 2.59
C ILE A 165 5.91 25.55 3.09
N VAL A 166 6.88 25.01 3.83
CA VAL A 166 6.85 23.63 4.31
C VAL A 166 5.71 23.40 5.30
N GLU A 167 5.45 24.33 6.21
CA GLU A 167 4.35 24.25 7.16
C GLU A 167 2.99 24.27 6.47
N THR A 168 2.81 25.16 5.49
CA THR A 168 1.59 25.22 4.67
C THR A 168 1.33 23.89 3.97
N VAL A 169 2.36 23.33 3.34
CA VAL A 169 2.26 22.04 2.66
C VAL A 169 2.01 20.87 3.63
N LYS A 170 2.66 20.86 4.80
CA LYS A 170 2.41 19.84 5.83
C LYS A 170 0.99 19.90 6.38
N LYS A 171 0.41 21.09 6.52
CA LYS A 171 -1.00 21.28 6.91
C LYS A 171 -1.94 20.67 5.87
N ASP A 172 -1.68 20.88 4.59
CA ASP A 172 -2.44 20.27 3.49
C ASP A 172 -2.29 18.73 3.46
N GLU A 173 -1.06 18.20 3.59
CA GLU A 173 -0.83 16.76 3.68
C GLU A 173 -1.53 16.12 4.89
N LYS A 174 -1.62 16.84 6.02
CA LYS A 174 -2.37 16.40 7.20
C LYS A 174 -3.87 16.29 6.92
N SER A 175 -4.45 17.24 6.20
CA SER A 175 -5.86 17.16 5.76
C SER A 175 -6.11 15.95 4.85
N LYS A 176 -5.20 15.67 3.90
CA LYS A 176 -5.28 14.48 3.03
C LYS A 176 -5.19 13.19 3.83
N TYR A 177 -4.36 13.16 4.87
CA TYR A 177 -4.25 12.00 5.76
C TYR A 177 -5.58 11.70 6.45
N TYR A 178 -6.31 12.71 6.95
CA TYR A 178 -7.62 12.48 7.56
C TYR A 178 -8.65 11.92 6.57
N ILE A 179 -8.68 12.43 5.34
CA ILE A 179 -9.54 11.89 4.27
C ILE A 179 -9.19 10.41 4.01
N PHE A 180 -7.90 10.11 3.97
CA PHE A 180 -7.42 8.75 3.74
C PHE A 180 -7.72 7.81 4.92
N LEU A 181 -7.69 8.31 6.16
CA LEU A 181 -8.10 7.56 7.35
C LEU A 181 -9.60 7.22 7.32
N VAL A 182 -10.45 8.17 6.91
CA VAL A 182 -11.89 7.92 6.73
C VAL A 182 -12.12 6.84 5.68
N TYR A 183 -11.40 6.88 4.56
CA TYR A 183 -11.44 5.81 3.54
C TYR A 183 -11.12 4.42 4.15
N PHE A 184 -10.12 4.32 5.03
CA PHE A 184 -9.78 3.06 5.69
C PHE A 184 -10.90 2.56 6.59
N ILE A 185 -11.50 3.45 7.39
CA ILE A 185 -12.60 3.08 8.29
C ILE A 185 -13.77 2.55 7.48
N ILE A 186 -14.19 3.27 6.43
CA ILE A 186 -15.29 2.84 5.55
C ILE A 186 -14.99 1.48 4.93
N THR A 187 -13.80 1.31 4.35
CA THR A 187 -13.39 0.05 3.70
C THR A 187 -13.39 -1.11 4.70
N PHE A 188 -12.85 -0.89 5.90
CA PHE A 188 -12.82 -1.89 6.97
C PHE A 188 -14.23 -2.28 7.40
N THR A 189 -15.12 -1.31 7.64
CA THR A 189 -16.52 -1.56 8.00
C THR A 189 -17.24 -2.38 6.93
N ILE A 190 -17.07 -2.05 5.64
CA ILE A 190 -17.66 -2.81 4.52
C ILE A 190 -17.17 -4.26 4.53
N VAL A 191 -15.86 -4.49 4.68
CA VAL A 191 -15.28 -5.84 4.73
C VAL A 191 -15.85 -6.64 5.90
N VAL A 192 -15.92 -6.06 7.10
CA VAL A 192 -16.47 -6.71 8.29
C VAL A 192 -17.95 -7.06 8.11
N ILE A 193 -18.77 -6.13 7.62
CA ILE A 193 -20.20 -6.37 7.37
C ILE A 193 -20.39 -7.49 6.33
N THR A 194 -19.59 -7.48 5.27
CA THR A 194 -19.65 -8.50 4.22
C THR A 194 -19.33 -9.88 4.78
N TYR A 195 -18.23 -10.02 5.53
CA TYR A 195 -17.85 -11.29 6.14
C TYR A 195 -18.87 -11.76 7.17
N TYR A 196 -19.40 -10.85 8.00
CA TYR A 196 -20.45 -11.17 8.97
C TYR A 196 -21.72 -11.69 8.28
N SER A 197 -22.16 -11.03 7.21
CA SER A 197 -23.34 -11.44 6.44
C SER A 197 -23.17 -12.85 5.86
N GLU A 198 -22.01 -13.16 5.30
CA GLU A 198 -21.71 -14.51 4.79
C GLU A 198 -21.71 -15.55 5.91
N ILE A 199 -21.07 -15.27 7.05
CA ILE A 199 -21.05 -16.17 8.22
C ILE A 199 -22.46 -16.39 8.79
N SER A 200 -23.33 -15.37 8.78
CA SER A 200 -24.69 -15.47 9.33
C SER A 200 -25.62 -16.39 8.53
N LYS A 201 -25.33 -16.62 7.23
CA LYS A 201 -26.10 -17.51 6.36
C LYS A 201 -25.76 -18.99 6.58
N ILE A 202 -24.67 -19.28 7.29
CA ILE A 202 -24.21 -20.66 7.53
C ILE A 202 -25.10 -21.33 8.58
N GLY A 203 -25.77 -22.40 8.17
CA GLY A 203 -26.57 -23.25 9.06
C GLY A 203 -25.72 -23.99 10.10
N ASP A 204 -26.39 -24.60 11.08
CA ASP A 204 -25.73 -25.36 12.15
C ASP A 204 -25.37 -26.78 11.68
N ILE A 205 -24.36 -26.86 10.81
CA ILE A 205 -23.83 -28.11 10.25
C ILE A 205 -22.36 -28.29 10.62
N THR A 206 -21.93 -29.53 10.74
CA THR A 206 -20.51 -29.89 10.84
C THR A 206 -19.79 -29.64 9.51
N TYR A 207 -18.48 -29.46 9.56
CA TYR A 207 -17.70 -29.32 8.32
C TYR A 207 -17.76 -30.56 7.43
N LEU A 208 -17.82 -31.76 8.03
CA LEU A 208 -17.93 -33.01 7.29
C LEU A 208 -19.25 -33.11 6.54
N GLU A 209 -20.36 -32.69 7.14
CA GLU A 209 -21.66 -32.57 6.47
C GLU A 209 -21.60 -31.55 5.32
N ALA A 210 -20.96 -30.40 5.54
CA ALA A 210 -20.80 -29.37 4.52
C ALA A 210 -20.01 -29.88 3.29
N ILE A 211 -18.90 -30.60 3.50
CA ILE A 211 -18.12 -31.20 2.39
C ILE A 211 -18.95 -32.23 1.62
N ARG A 212 -19.70 -33.09 2.32
CA ARG A 212 -20.55 -34.10 1.66
C ARG A 212 -21.64 -33.46 0.82
N ALA A 213 -22.25 -32.37 1.30
CA ALA A 213 -23.26 -31.63 0.56
C ALA A 213 -22.73 -30.91 -0.69
N ALA A 214 -21.44 -30.56 -0.73
CA ALA A 214 -20.80 -29.87 -1.84
C ALA A 214 -20.24 -30.79 -2.94
N ASN A 215 -20.15 -32.10 -2.69
CA ASN A 215 -19.57 -33.11 -3.59
C ASN A 215 -20.64 -33.92 -4.37
N PHE A 216 -21.87 -33.41 -4.48
CA PHE A 216 -22.92 -33.88 -5.38
C PHE A 216 -23.23 -32.84 -6.46
#